data_AF-A0A8H2SEF1-F1
#
_entry.id   AF-A0A8H2SEF1-F1
#
_cell.length_a   1.000
_cell.length_b   1.000
_cell.length_c   1.000
_cell.angle_alpha   90.00
_cell.angle_beta   90.00
_cell.angle_gamma   90.00
#
_symmetry.space_group_name_H-M   'P 1'
#
loop_
_entity.id
_entity.type
_entity.pdbx_description
1 polymer ?
#
loop_
_entity_poly.entity_id
_entity_poly.type
_entity_poly.pdbx_seq_one_letter_code
_entity_poly.pdbx_strand_id
1 'polypeptide(L)'
;MYILAGHQSEAGKMVTNCDWSKPSTSFNLGSYHQPHNLIAHTLPFLVRTAANEGRVEGKENSHSSSQRAASWPRPQAYRYDILDSHYQVGNCIPSADIRIGTWVHNIECNPGQGAKPTRAAGTFAQTMKKPGNAPQCLVRLPPGVEKLIDSRCRATIGIVPNPNHGARKRSLAGQSRWLGRRPIVRGVAMNPVDHPHGGGEGRTKGGRPSVSPWGKPTKAGFRTVVGRRRNQ
;
A
#
# COMPACT_ATOMS: atom_id res chain seq x y z
N MET A 1 -45.96 5.00 38.86
CA MET A 1 -45.19 6.15 39.37
C MET A 1 -44.95 7.09 38.20
N TYR A 2 -45.69 8.20 38.16
CA TYR A 2 -45.55 9.25 37.15
C TYR A 2 -44.67 10.36 37.72
N ILE A 3 -43.80 10.94 36.90
CA ILE A 3 -43.29 12.31 37.09
C ILE A 3 -43.45 13.05 35.75
N LEU A 4 -44.21 14.14 35.81
CA LEU A 4 -44.49 15.10 34.75
C LEU A 4 -43.48 16.25 34.77
N ALA A 5 -43.44 16.97 33.63
CA ALA A 5 -42.81 18.27 33.36
C ALA A 5 -41.27 18.26 33.25
N GLY A 6 -40.64 18.87 32.26
CA GLY A 6 -41.06 19.92 31.34
C GLY A 6 -39.94 20.94 31.30
N HIS A 7 -39.15 20.97 30.21
CA HIS A 7 -38.31 22.12 29.92
C HIS A 7 -38.18 22.27 28.40
N GLN A 8 -38.77 23.34 27.88
CA GLN A 8 -38.54 23.86 26.54
C GLN A 8 -37.04 24.14 26.36
N SER A 9 -36.45 23.66 25.27
CA SER A 9 -35.17 24.16 24.76
C SER A 9 -35.42 24.87 23.45
N GLU A 10 -35.18 26.17 23.45
CA GLU A 10 -35.36 27.10 22.33
C GLU A 10 -34.51 26.73 21.10
N ALA A 11 -35.05 27.01 19.91
CA ALA A 11 -34.35 26.91 18.65
C ALA A 11 -33.19 27.91 18.60
N GLY A 12 -31.97 27.44 18.31
CA GLY A 12 -30.83 28.31 17.99
C GLY A 12 -29.48 28.01 18.65
N LYS A 13 -29.34 26.98 19.51
CA LYS A 13 -28.05 26.66 20.14
C LYS A 13 -27.31 25.55 19.37
N MET A 14 -26.26 25.93 18.64
CA MET A 14 -25.22 25.02 18.15
C MET A 14 -24.46 24.43 19.34
N VAL A 15 -24.54 23.11 19.53
CA VAL A 15 -23.67 22.39 20.47
C VAL A 15 -22.48 21.83 19.69
N THR A 16 -21.37 22.55 19.74
CA THR A 16 -20.05 22.06 19.30
C THR A 16 -19.43 21.27 20.44
N ASN A 17 -19.55 19.94 20.42
CA ASN A 17 -18.76 19.08 21.31
C ASN A 17 -17.48 18.63 20.58
N CYS A 18 -16.46 19.48 20.68
CA CYS A 18 -15.08 19.17 20.38
C CYS A 18 -14.35 19.07 21.73
N ASP A 19 -14.31 17.89 22.36
CA ASP A 19 -13.44 17.71 23.53
C ASP A 19 -12.55 16.47 23.36
N TRP A 20 -11.32 16.77 23.01
CA TRP A 20 -10.16 15.90 22.96
C TRP A 20 -9.51 15.89 24.35
N SER A 21 -9.95 15.00 25.24
CA SER A 21 -9.27 14.79 26.52
C SER A 21 -9.60 13.44 27.16
N LYS A 22 -8.77 12.43 26.89
CA LYS A 22 -8.53 11.36 27.88
C LYS A 22 -7.03 11.05 27.93
N PRO A 23 -6.35 11.34 29.06
CA PRO A 23 -4.98 10.90 29.28
C PRO A 23 -4.94 9.40 29.57
N SER A 24 -3.88 8.75 29.09
CA SER A 24 -3.54 7.35 29.33
C SER A 24 -3.27 7.09 30.81
N THR A 25 -4.06 6.20 31.44
CA THR A 25 -3.76 5.70 32.79
C THR A 25 -2.69 4.60 32.70
N SER A 26 -1.55 4.86 33.32
CA SER A 26 -0.44 3.93 33.51
C SER A 26 -0.83 2.76 34.40
N PHE A 27 -0.73 1.53 33.89
CA PHE A 27 -0.78 0.31 34.70
C PHE A 27 0.62 0.09 35.30
N ASN A 28 0.74 0.23 36.62
CA ASN A 28 1.93 -0.13 37.37
C ASN A 28 1.61 -1.29 38.33
N LEU A 29 2.54 -2.24 38.39
CA LEU A 29 2.47 -3.48 39.16
C LEU A 29 2.33 -3.23 40.67
N GLY A 30 1.60 -4.10 41.36
CA GLY A 30 1.62 -4.15 42.81
C GLY A 30 0.64 -5.17 43.41
N SER A 31 1.19 -6.34 43.77
CA SER A 31 0.84 -7.09 44.98
C SER A 31 -0.57 -7.69 45.10
N TYR A 32 -0.72 -8.98 44.78
CA TYR A 32 -1.68 -9.83 45.49
C TYR A 32 -1.09 -11.21 45.77
N HIS A 33 -1.37 -11.65 46.99
CA HIS A 33 -0.80 -12.77 47.72
C HIS A 33 -1.08 -14.15 47.10
N GLN A 34 -0.11 -15.06 47.28
CA GLN A 34 -0.21 -16.51 47.13
C GLN A 34 -1.24 -17.12 48.10
N PRO A 35 -1.89 -18.23 47.71
CA PRO A 35 -2.01 -19.33 48.66
C PRO A 35 -1.43 -20.65 48.12
N HIS A 36 -0.75 -21.35 49.05
CA HIS A 36 -0.09 -22.63 48.88
C HIS A 36 -1.06 -23.81 48.76
N ASN A 37 -0.60 -24.78 47.96
CA ASN A 37 -0.70 -26.24 48.07
C ASN A 37 -2.09 -26.89 48.20
N LEU A 38 -2.39 -27.81 47.28
CA LEU A 38 -2.63 -29.23 47.59
C LEU A 38 -2.69 -30.09 46.31
N ILE A 39 -1.95 -31.20 46.36
CA ILE A 39 -2.16 -32.50 45.68
C ILE A 39 -1.61 -32.64 44.24
N ALA A 40 -0.56 -33.45 44.16
CA ALA A 40 0.09 -33.97 42.97
C ALA A 40 -0.67 -35.18 42.39
N HIS A 41 -0.80 -35.25 41.06
CA HIS A 41 -0.87 -36.51 40.33
C HIS A 41 -0.20 -36.38 38.94
N THR A 42 0.97 -37.02 38.86
CA THR A 42 1.68 -37.61 37.72
C THR A 42 0.92 -37.82 36.41
N LEU A 43 1.49 -37.37 35.27
CA LEU A 43 1.82 -38.16 34.07
C LEU A 43 2.80 -37.37 33.14
N PRO A 44 3.90 -37.97 32.61
CA PRO A 44 4.89 -37.27 31.79
C PRO A 44 4.57 -37.34 30.28
N PHE A 45 4.58 -36.20 29.59
CA PHE A 45 4.58 -36.15 28.13
C PHE A 45 6.01 -35.93 27.61
N LEU A 46 6.43 -36.90 26.80
CA LEU A 46 7.76 -37.21 26.31
C LEU A 46 8.28 -36.17 25.28
N VAL A 47 9.42 -35.51 25.56
CA VAL A 47 10.21 -34.80 24.55
C VAL A 47 11.17 -35.81 23.91
N ARG A 48 11.03 -36.07 22.60
CA ARG A 48 12.03 -36.82 21.83
C ARG A 48 13.13 -35.87 21.37
N THR A 49 14.28 -35.96 22.02
CA THR A 49 15.58 -35.56 21.48
C THR A 49 16.04 -36.61 20.47
N ALA A 50 16.33 -36.22 19.24
CA ALA A 50 17.09 -37.02 18.30
C ALA A 50 18.51 -36.44 18.22
N ALA A 51 19.44 -37.14 18.88
CA ALA A 51 20.86 -37.02 18.64
C ALA A 51 21.17 -37.51 17.22
N ASN A 52 22.10 -36.85 16.53
CA ASN A 52 22.96 -37.57 15.61
C ASN A 52 24.35 -36.94 15.64
N GLU A 53 25.27 -37.75 16.14
CA GLU A 53 26.69 -37.52 16.24
C GLU A 53 27.31 -37.59 14.84
N GLY A 54 28.12 -36.60 14.50
CA GLY A 54 28.81 -36.49 13.23
C GLY A 54 30.10 -35.73 13.42
N ARG A 55 31.06 -36.42 14.02
CA ARG A 55 32.44 -36.01 14.30
C ARG A 55 33.23 -35.85 13.00
N VAL A 56 33.75 -34.65 12.73
CA VAL A 56 35.00 -34.46 11.95
C VAL A 56 35.78 -33.31 12.60
N GLU A 57 36.91 -33.66 13.21
CA GLU A 57 37.93 -32.74 13.72
C GLU A 57 38.76 -32.20 12.55
N GLY A 58 38.97 -30.88 12.52
CA GLY A 58 39.91 -30.20 11.63
C GLY A 58 40.31 -28.88 12.26
N LYS A 59 41.56 -28.82 12.73
CA LYS A 59 42.17 -27.74 13.53
C LYS A 59 42.51 -26.49 12.69
N GLU A 60 42.38 -25.31 13.33
CA GLU A 60 43.30 -24.15 13.35
C GLU A 60 43.59 -23.41 12.00
N ASN A 61 43.59 -22.08 11.81
CA ASN A 61 43.80 -20.94 12.71
C ASN A 61 43.28 -19.61 12.07
N SER A 62 42.86 -18.69 12.95
CA SER A 62 42.86 -17.20 12.88
C SER A 62 42.99 -16.48 11.53
N HIS A 63 42.07 -15.55 11.23
CA HIS A 63 42.32 -14.08 11.15
C HIS A 63 41.05 -13.31 10.74
N SER A 64 40.77 -12.24 11.49
CA SER A 64 39.92 -11.07 11.19
C SER A 64 38.39 -11.23 11.09
N SER A 65 37.76 -10.59 12.06
CA SER A 65 36.40 -10.09 12.10
C SER A 65 36.03 -9.23 10.89
N SER A 66 35.05 -9.67 10.11
CA SER A 66 34.10 -8.77 9.45
C SER A 66 32.75 -9.48 9.35
N GLN A 67 31.76 -8.91 10.02
CA GLN A 67 30.39 -9.37 10.11
C GLN A 67 29.83 -9.67 8.72
N ARG A 68 29.56 -10.94 8.44
CA ARG A 68 28.80 -11.34 7.25
C ARG A 68 27.34 -10.94 7.45
N ALA A 69 26.96 -9.79 6.91
CA ALA A 69 25.57 -9.45 6.73
C ALA A 69 24.88 -10.60 5.98
N ALA A 70 23.76 -11.08 6.52
CA ALA A 70 22.99 -12.18 5.94
C ALA A 70 22.61 -11.86 4.49
N SER A 71 23.34 -12.43 3.54
CA SER A 71 23.06 -12.30 2.11
C SER A 71 21.99 -13.30 1.74
N TRP A 72 20.73 -12.86 1.80
CA TRP A 72 19.65 -13.53 1.07
C TRP A 72 20.10 -13.68 -0.39
N PRO A 73 19.92 -14.86 -1.03
CA PRO A 73 20.34 -15.05 -2.41
C PRO A 73 19.56 -14.06 -3.27
N ARG A 74 20.26 -13.01 -3.73
CA ARG A 74 19.67 -12.01 -4.61
C ARG A 74 19.26 -12.74 -5.89
N PRO A 75 17.99 -12.68 -6.33
CA PRO A 75 17.58 -13.12 -7.66
C PRO A 75 18.60 -12.75 -8.76
N GLN A 76 18.81 -13.61 -9.76
CA GLN A 76 19.82 -13.42 -10.82
C GLN A 76 19.71 -12.10 -11.63
N ALA A 77 18.64 -11.32 -11.42
CA ALA A 77 18.36 -10.06 -12.13
C ALA A 77 19.31 -8.89 -11.78
N TYR A 78 20.15 -8.98 -10.74
CA TYR A 78 21.02 -7.87 -10.30
C TYR A 78 22.53 -8.17 -10.43
N ARG A 79 22.89 -9.12 -11.30
CA ARG A 79 24.29 -9.50 -11.55
C ARG A 79 25.15 -8.35 -12.12
N TYR A 80 24.52 -7.25 -12.53
CA TYR A 80 25.16 -6.06 -13.10
C TYR A 80 25.53 -4.98 -12.09
N ASP A 81 25.02 -5.06 -10.84
CA ASP A 81 25.27 -4.07 -9.78
C ASP A 81 26.76 -3.98 -9.38
N ILE A 82 27.55 -5.02 -9.69
CA ILE A 82 28.95 -5.18 -9.26
C ILE A 82 29.91 -4.44 -10.20
N LEU A 83 29.50 -4.13 -11.44
CA LEU A 83 30.38 -3.56 -12.46
C LEU A 83 30.28 -2.04 -12.58
N ASP A 84 29.22 -1.44 -12.05
CA ASP A 84 28.91 -0.02 -12.22
C ASP A 84 28.32 0.53 -10.91
N SER A 85 29.13 1.27 -10.15
CA SER A 85 28.75 1.78 -8.82
C SER A 85 27.54 2.71 -8.85
N HIS A 86 27.28 3.36 -9.99
CA HIS A 86 26.13 4.23 -10.19
C HIS A 86 24.85 3.45 -10.49
N TYR A 87 24.96 2.18 -10.88
CA TYR A 87 23.86 1.31 -11.28
C TYR A 87 23.41 0.36 -10.16
N GLN A 88 23.04 0.93 -9.01
CA GLN A 88 22.53 0.17 -7.86
C GLN A 88 21.05 0.47 -7.62
N VAL A 89 20.33 -0.51 -7.07
CA VAL A 89 18.93 -0.35 -6.67
C VAL A 89 18.81 0.78 -5.64
N GLY A 90 17.89 1.72 -5.89
CA GLY A 90 17.70 2.91 -5.06
C GLY A 90 18.43 4.16 -5.57
N ASN A 91 19.39 4.03 -6.49
CA ASN A 91 20.03 5.18 -7.10
C ASN A 91 19.07 5.89 -8.06
N CYS A 92 19.12 7.23 -8.05
CA CYS A 92 18.39 8.08 -8.97
C CYS A 92 19.33 8.58 -10.05
N ILE A 93 19.06 8.22 -11.30
CA ILE A 93 19.88 8.56 -12.46
C ILE A 93 19.03 9.09 -13.62
N PRO A 94 19.61 9.85 -14.56
CA PRO A 94 18.93 10.25 -15.79
C PRO A 94 18.46 9.04 -16.59
N SER A 95 17.32 9.17 -17.27
CA SER A 95 16.73 8.09 -18.07
C SER A 95 17.62 7.70 -19.26
N ALA A 96 18.49 8.62 -19.70
CA ALA A 96 19.55 8.34 -20.67
C ALA A 96 20.54 7.26 -20.20
N ASP A 97 20.86 7.22 -18.91
CA ASP A 97 21.89 6.33 -18.35
C ASP A 97 21.32 4.99 -17.91
N ILE A 98 20.00 4.89 -17.82
CA ILE A 98 19.30 3.66 -17.46
C ILE A 98 19.42 2.63 -18.59
N ARG A 99 19.75 1.39 -18.22
CA ARG A 99 19.87 0.29 -19.19
C ARG A 99 18.49 -0.15 -19.65
N ILE A 100 18.42 -0.66 -20.87
CA ILE A 100 17.17 -1.21 -21.40
C ILE A 100 16.78 -2.46 -20.60
N GLY A 101 15.47 -2.62 -20.36
CA GLY A 101 14.88 -3.77 -19.67
C GLY A 101 14.80 -3.63 -18.17
N THR A 102 15.40 -2.60 -17.58
CA THR A 102 15.47 -2.49 -16.12
C THR A 102 14.22 -1.90 -15.50
N TRP A 103 13.94 -2.34 -14.28
CA TRP A 103 12.83 -1.84 -13.49
C TRP A 103 13.17 -0.50 -12.86
N VAL A 104 12.25 0.44 -13.01
CA VAL A 104 12.39 1.82 -12.53
C VAL A 104 11.10 2.29 -11.87
N HIS A 105 11.21 3.19 -10.91
CA HIS A 105 10.10 3.86 -10.26
C HIS A 105 10.42 5.34 -10.03
N ASN A 106 9.45 6.12 -9.56
CA ASN A 106 9.60 7.56 -9.36
C ASN A 106 10.15 8.28 -10.60
N ILE A 107 9.46 8.14 -11.73
CA ILE A 107 9.92 8.71 -13.01
C ILE A 107 9.41 10.15 -13.16
N GLU A 108 10.24 11.05 -13.67
CA GLU A 108 9.85 12.42 -14.02
C GLU A 108 9.06 12.46 -15.35
N CYS A 109 8.03 13.31 -15.44
CA CYS A 109 7.36 13.55 -16.73
C CYS A 109 8.15 14.51 -17.61
N ASN A 110 8.64 15.60 -17.01
CA ASN A 110 9.46 16.63 -17.61
C ASN A 110 10.71 16.81 -16.75
N PRO A 111 11.86 17.17 -17.35
CA PRO A 111 13.11 17.28 -16.61
C PRO A 111 13.00 18.29 -15.47
N GLY A 112 13.39 17.88 -14.26
CA GLY A 112 13.39 18.76 -13.08
C GLY A 112 12.01 19.03 -12.46
N GLN A 113 10.92 18.49 -13.02
CA GLN A 113 9.56 18.66 -12.48
C GLN A 113 9.29 17.78 -11.24
N GLY A 114 10.20 16.85 -10.95
CA GLY A 114 10.01 15.82 -9.94
C GLY A 114 9.16 14.63 -10.42
N ALA A 115 9.33 13.52 -9.73
CA ALA A 115 8.72 12.25 -10.08
C ALA A 115 7.18 12.30 -9.98
N LYS A 116 6.47 11.82 -10.99
CA LYS A 116 5.00 11.78 -11.03
C LYS A 116 4.44 10.36 -11.23
N PRO A 117 4.75 9.66 -12.33
CA PRO A 117 4.38 8.26 -12.50
C PRO A 117 5.12 7.30 -11.54
N THR A 118 4.48 6.15 -11.31
CA THR A 118 5.07 4.97 -10.64
C THR A 118 5.61 5.26 -9.24
N ARG A 119 4.73 5.75 -8.35
CA ARG A 119 5.05 6.03 -6.94
C ARG A 119 4.30 5.15 -5.93
N ALA A 120 3.38 4.32 -6.40
CA ALA A 120 2.55 3.51 -5.53
C ALA A 120 3.34 2.29 -5.01
N ALA A 121 3.02 1.83 -3.81
CA ALA A 121 3.68 0.69 -3.15
C ALA A 121 3.72 -0.53 -4.07
N GLY A 122 4.89 -1.14 -4.22
CA GLY A 122 5.11 -2.31 -5.08
C GLY A 122 5.04 -2.05 -6.60
N THR A 123 4.81 -0.82 -7.05
CA THR A 123 4.75 -0.54 -8.49
C THR A 123 6.12 -0.31 -9.09
N PHE A 124 6.26 -0.66 -10.36
CA PHE A 124 7.46 -0.44 -11.17
C PHE A 124 7.06 -0.23 -12.63
N ALA A 125 7.94 0.41 -13.36
CA ALA A 125 7.90 0.61 -14.80
C ALA A 125 9.15 -0.01 -15.41
N GLN A 126 9.15 -0.21 -16.72
CA GLN A 126 10.28 -0.81 -17.43
C GLN A 126 10.77 0.10 -18.55
N THR A 127 12.08 0.33 -18.60
CA THR A 127 12.71 1.06 -19.71
C THR A 127 12.77 0.15 -20.94
N MET A 128 12.09 0.53 -22.02
CA MET A 128 11.99 -0.29 -23.23
C MET A 128 13.01 0.12 -24.30
N LYS A 129 13.24 1.43 -24.45
CA LYS A 129 14.20 1.98 -25.43
C LYS A 129 14.97 3.14 -24.81
N LYS A 130 16.29 3.12 -24.99
CA LYS A 130 17.22 4.20 -24.63
C LYS A 130 17.27 5.26 -25.76
N PRO A 131 17.58 6.54 -25.46
CA PRO A 131 17.92 7.53 -26.49
C PRO A 131 19.10 7.03 -27.31
N GLY A 132 18.82 6.62 -28.54
CA GLY A 132 19.83 6.49 -29.61
C GLY A 132 19.87 7.82 -30.35
N ASN A 133 19.08 7.92 -31.43
CA ASN A 133 19.01 9.12 -32.26
C ASN A 133 17.95 10.14 -31.81
N ALA A 134 17.06 9.76 -30.89
CA ALA A 134 15.97 10.61 -30.40
C ALA A 134 16.26 11.08 -28.97
N PRO A 135 15.91 12.32 -28.59
CA PRO A 135 16.10 12.85 -27.24
C PRO A 135 15.13 12.24 -26.20
N GLN A 136 14.43 11.16 -26.53
CA GLN A 136 13.37 10.57 -25.72
C GLN A 136 13.62 9.08 -25.46
N CYS A 137 13.30 8.66 -24.23
CA CYS A 137 13.27 7.27 -23.79
C CYS A 137 11.83 6.74 -23.89
N LEU A 138 11.68 5.47 -24.28
CA LEU A 138 10.39 4.79 -24.20
C LEU A 138 10.31 3.99 -22.90
N VAL A 139 9.33 4.31 -22.06
CA VAL A 139 9.12 3.63 -20.78
C VAL A 139 7.72 3.03 -20.72
N ARG A 140 7.63 1.76 -20.35
CA ARG A 140 6.37 1.06 -20.12
C ARG A 140 5.92 1.28 -18.68
N LEU A 141 4.78 1.95 -18.51
CA LEU A 141 4.19 2.26 -17.21
C LEU A 141 3.42 1.06 -16.63
N PRO A 142 3.11 1.04 -15.31
CA PRO A 142 2.35 -0.03 -14.68
C PRO A 142 0.99 -0.37 -15.33
N PRO A 143 0.21 0.61 -15.85
CA PRO A 143 -1.02 0.31 -16.59
C PRO A 143 -0.81 -0.45 -17.92
N GLY A 144 0.45 -0.70 -18.31
CA GLY A 144 0.83 -1.31 -19.58
C GLY A 144 0.99 -0.31 -20.73
N VAL A 145 0.72 0.99 -20.50
CA VAL A 145 0.86 2.05 -21.49
C VAL A 145 2.33 2.44 -21.64
N GLU A 146 2.80 2.51 -22.88
CA GLU A 146 4.13 3.03 -23.20
C GLU A 146 4.08 4.55 -23.30
N LYS A 147 5.05 5.23 -22.68
CA LYS A 147 5.15 6.68 -22.66
C LYS A 147 6.55 7.11 -23.10
N LEU A 148 6.59 8.14 -23.93
CA LEU A 148 7.82 8.85 -24.29
C LEU A 148 8.17 9.84 -23.19
N ILE A 149 9.42 9.82 -22.76
CA ILE A 149 9.95 10.65 -21.67
C ILE A 149 11.26 11.25 -22.13
N ASP A 150 11.53 12.53 -21.84
CA ASP A 150 12.80 13.18 -22.17
C ASP A 150 13.99 12.40 -21.55
N SER A 151 15.10 12.28 -22.27
CA SER A 151 16.31 11.61 -21.82
C SER A 151 16.90 12.21 -20.54
N ARG A 152 16.67 13.51 -20.33
CA ARG A 152 17.12 14.27 -19.15
C ARG A 152 16.27 14.00 -17.91
N CYS A 153 15.07 13.41 -18.06
CA CYS A 153 14.22 13.07 -16.93
C CYS A 153 14.90 12.03 -16.05
N ARG A 154 14.78 12.19 -14.73
CA ARG A 154 15.34 11.23 -13.78
C ARG A 154 14.35 10.12 -13.45
N ALA A 155 14.88 8.96 -13.09
CA ALA A 155 14.13 7.87 -12.49
C ALA A 155 15.00 7.13 -11.47
N THR A 156 14.35 6.38 -10.57
CA THR A 156 15.04 5.60 -9.55
C THR A 156 15.04 4.12 -9.94
N ILE A 157 16.19 3.46 -9.83
CA ILE A 157 16.33 2.05 -10.17
C ILE A 157 15.63 1.18 -9.11
N GLY A 158 14.85 0.21 -9.56
CA GLY A 158 14.18 -0.78 -8.71
C GLY A 158 12.66 -0.58 -8.60
N ILE A 159 12.09 -1.19 -7.56
CA ILE A 159 10.65 -1.25 -7.29
C ILE A 159 10.35 -0.43 -6.04
N VAL A 160 9.18 0.23 -6.00
CA VAL A 160 8.72 0.91 -4.78
C VAL A 160 8.58 -0.10 -3.63
N PRO A 161 9.08 0.18 -2.42
CA PRO A 161 8.97 -0.75 -1.30
C PRO A 161 7.52 -1.07 -0.93
N ASN A 162 7.34 -2.12 -0.12
CA ASN A 162 6.06 -2.64 0.36
C ASN A 162 5.14 -3.23 -0.74
N PRO A 163 5.57 -4.28 -1.46
CA PRO A 163 4.73 -4.93 -2.47
C PRO A 163 3.46 -5.58 -1.90
N ASN A 164 3.49 -6.00 -0.63
CA ASN A 164 2.36 -6.65 0.04
C ASN A 164 1.23 -5.68 0.44
N HIS A 165 1.40 -4.37 0.22
CA HIS A 165 0.38 -3.37 0.56
C HIS A 165 -0.98 -3.66 -0.09
N GLY A 166 -0.98 -4.12 -1.35
CA GLY A 166 -2.21 -4.44 -2.10
C GLY A 166 -2.97 -5.66 -1.55
N ALA A 167 -2.27 -6.60 -0.92
CA ALA A 167 -2.87 -7.81 -0.35
C ALA A 167 -3.47 -7.59 1.04
N ARG A 168 -3.21 -6.45 1.68
CA ARG A 168 -3.66 -6.13 3.04
C ARG A 168 -5.18 -5.97 3.07
N LYS A 169 -5.88 -6.91 3.71
CA LYS A 169 -7.32 -6.82 4.00
C LYS A 169 -7.57 -5.99 5.26
N ARG A 170 -8.65 -5.22 5.26
CA ARG A 170 -9.14 -4.52 6.46
C ARG A 170 -10.15 -5.42 7.15
N SER A 171 -10.00 -5.63 8.45
CA SER A 171 -10.87 -6.52 9.24
C SER A 171 -12.10 -5.81 9.81
N LEU A 172 -12.02 -4.48 10.01
CA LEU A 172 -13.05 -3.69 10.65
C LEU A 172 -13.40 -2.44 9.84
N ALA A 173 -14.67 -2.01 9.91
CA ALA A 173 -15.11 -0.76 9.31
C ALA A 173 -14.37 0.46 9.89
N GLY A 174 -14.02 0.42 11.19
CA GLY A 174 -13.27 1.47 11.88
C GLY A 174 -11.88 1.73 11.27
N GLN A 175 -11.19 0.71 10.77
CA GLN A 175 -9.89 0.88 10.08
C GLN A 175 -10.02 1.73 8.82
N SER A 176 -11.16 1.66 8.12
CA SER A 176 -11.44 2.53 6.98
C SER A 176 -11.62 3.98 7.41
N ARG A 177 -12.22 4.20 8.58
CA ARG A 177 -12.42 5.53 9.17
C ARG A 177 -11.10 6.17 9.61
N TRP A 178 -10.19 5.41 10.21
CA TRP A 178 -8.85 5.89 10.58
C TRP A 178 -8.04 6.34 9.36
N LEU A 179 -8.29 5.75 8.19
CA LEU A 179 -7.69 6.15 6.90
C LEU A 179 -8.44 7.32 6.21
N GLY A 180 -9.33 8.01 6.94
CA GLY A 180 -10.06 9.18 6.44
C GLY A 180 -11.20 8.87 5.46
N ARG A 181 -11.58 7.60 5.26
CA ARG A 181 -12.65 7.24 4.31
C ARG A 181 -14.01 7.23 5.00
N ARG A 182 -14.97 7.99 4.47
CA ARG A 182 -16.38 7.99 4.91
C ARG A 182 -17.17 6.83 4.26
N PRO A 183 -18.28 6.37 4.87
CA PRO A 183 -19.16 5.40 4.23
C PRO A 183 -19.75 5.99 2.93
N ILE A 184 -19.86 5.17 1.89
CA ILE A 184 -20.42 5.55 0.58
C ILE A 184 -21.76 4.82 0.42
N VAL A 185 -22.83 5.57 0.20
CA VAL A 185 -24.18 5.04 -0.05
C VAL A 185 -24.30 4.64 -1.53
N ARG A 186 -24.89 3.48 -1.80
CA ARG A 186 -25.12 3.00 -3.18
C ARG A 186 -26.31 3.75 -3.79
N GLY A 187 -26.24 4.06 -5.09
CA GLY A 187 -27.32 4.76 -5.79
C GLY A 187 -28.69 4.07 -5.74
N VAL A 188 -28.72 2.73 -5.68
CA VAL A 188 -29.97 1.93 -5.55
C VAL A 188 -30.67 2.15 -4.21
N ALA A 189 -29.95 2.58 -3.17
CA ALA A 189 -30.53 2.87 -1.87
C ALA A 189 -31.06 4.31 -1.74
N MET A 190 -30.95 5.12 -2.80
CA MET A 190 -31.34 6.53 -2.81
C MET A 190 -32.71 6.72 -3.46
N ASN A 191 -33.28 7.92 -3.30
CA ASN A 191 -34.52 8.29 -3.98
C ASN A 191 -34.25 8.53 -5.48
N PRO A 192 -35.28 8.46 -6.35
CA PRO A 192 -35.12 8.69 -7.78
C PRO A 192 -34.66 10.12 -8.12
N VAL A 193 -34.86 11.08 -7.20
CA VAL A 193 -34.38 12.46 -7.31
C VAL A 193 -32.86 12.58 -7.07
N ASP A 194 -32.30 11.74 -6.21
CA ASP A 194 -30.91 11.85 -5.75
C ASP A 194 -29.94 11.09 -6.66
N HIS A 195 -30.40 9.98 -7.24
CA HIS A 195 -29.56 9.14 -8.10
C HIS A 195 -30.37 8.55 -9.25
N PRO A 196 -29.80 8.44 -10.48
CA PRO A 196 -30.44 7.75 -11.60
C PRO A 196 -30.79 6.27 -11.37
N HIS A 197 -30.33 5.67 -10.26
CA HIS A 197 -30.61 4.28 -9.89
C HIS A 197 -31.58 4.17 -8.72
N GLY A 198 -32.01 5.32 -8.18
CA GLY A 198 -32.91 5.37 -7.04
C GLY A 198 -34.36 5.12 -7.43
N GLY A 199 -35.17 4.82 -6.42
CA GLY A 199 -36.60 4.55 -6.55
C GLY A 199 -36.96 3.12 -6.97
N GLY A 200 -38.26 2.92 -7.18
CA GLY A 200 -38.86 1.59 -7.37
C GLY A 200 -39.27 0.94 -6.05
N GLU A 201 -40.19 -0.01 -6.12
CA GLU A 201 -40.56 -0.83 -4.98
C GLU A 201 -39.48 -1.91 -4.76
N GLY A 202 -39.05 -2.08 -3.51
CA GLY A 202 -38.01 -3.05 -3.14
C GLY A 202 -36.62 -2.73 -3.69
N ARG A 203 -35.78 -3.76 -3.82
CA ARG A 203 -34.37 -3.63 -4.26
C ARG A 203 -34.26 -3.80 -5.78
N THR A 204 -34.67 -2.79 -6.53
CA THR A 204 -34.74 -2.86 -8.00
C THR A 204 -33.76 -1.87 -8.64
N LYS A 205 -33.14 -2.23 -9.78
CA LYS A 205 -32.18 -1.35 -10.49
C LYS A 205 -32.83 -0.48 -11.58
N GLY A 206 -34.17 -0.52 -11.69
CA GLY A 206 -34.96 0.29 -12.63
C GLY A 206 -34.63 0.12 -14.11
N GLY A 207 -33.96 -0.98 -14.53
CA GLY A 207 -33.62 -1.26 -15.92
C GLY A 207 -32.57 -0.34 -16.58
N ARG A 208 -32.01 0.62 -15.83
CA ARG A 208 -31.08 1.63 -16.37
C ARG A 208 -29.64 1.11 -16.44
N PRO A 209 -28.81 1.57 -17.39
CA PRO A 209 -27.39 1.27 -17.41
C PRO A 209 -26.69 1.78 -16.13
N SER A 210 -25.56 1.17 -15.77
CA SER A 210 -24.77 1.63 -14.61
C SER A 210 -24.15 3.00 -14.91
N VAL A 211 -24.61 4.03 -14.20
CA VAL A 211 -24.19 5.42 -14.33
C VAL A 211 -23.76 5.98 -12.97
N SER A 212 -22.97 7.05 -13.02
CA SER A 212 -22.67 7.92 -11.89
C SER A 212 -23.90 8.77 -11.48
N PRO A 213 -23.88 9.45 -10.32
CA PRO A 213 -24.97 10.35 -9.91
C PRO A 213 -25.31 11.42 -10.97
N TRP A 214 -24.32 11.82 -11.76
CA TRP A 214 -24.46 12.80 -12.85
C TRP A 214 -24.73 12.18 -14.22
N GLY A 215 -25.16 10.92 -14.29
CA GLY A 215 -25.55 10.25 -15.54
C GLY A 215 -24.41 9.77 -16.43
N LYS A 216 -23.13 10.01 -16.08
CA LYS A 216 -22.00 9.47 -16.86
C LYS A 216 -21.94 7.94 -16.73
N PRO A 217 -21.85 7.17 -17.84
CA PRO A 217 -21.75 5.70 -17.79
C PRO A 217 -20.48 5.23 -17.06
N THR A 218 -20.60 4.18 -16.24
CA THR A 218 -19.48 3.62 -15.44
C THR A 218 -18.99 2.26 -15.94
N LYS A 219 -19.67 1.66 -16.93
CA LYS A 219 -19.36 0.34 -17.51
C LYS A 219 -19.27 0.45 -19.03
N ALA A 220 -19.05 -0.68 -19.71
CA ALA A 220 -19.00 -0.79 -21.18
C ALA A 220 -17.89 0.05 -21.84
N GLY A 221 -16.75 0.24 -21.16
CA GLY A 221 -15.59 0.91 -21.75
C GLY A 221 -15.77 2.40 -22.01
N PHE A 222 -16.71 3.06 -21.33
CA PHE A 222 -16.90 4.51 -21.44
C PHE A 222 -15.61 5.25 -21.08
N ARG A 223 -15.04 5.96 -22.05
CA ARG A 223 -13.81 6.74 -21.89
C ARG A 223 -14.16 8.15 -21.45
N THR A 224 -13.74 8.53 -20.25
CA THR A 224 -13.99 9.85 -19.67
C THR A 224 -13.12 10.95 -20.30
N VAL A 225 -11.97 10.60 -20.86
CA VAL A 225 -11.05 11.56 -21.51
C VAL A 225 -11.39 11.66 -23.01
N VAL A 226 -11.78 12.87 -23.44
CA VAL A 226 -12.15 13.19 -24.83
C VAL A 226 -10.91 13.34 -25.71
N GLY A 227 -11.05 13.00 -27.00
CA GLY A 227 -9.95 12.78 -27.96
C GLY A 227 -8.90 13.89 -28.10
N ARG A 228 -9.27 15.16 -27.96
CA ARG A 228 -8.33 16.30 -28.08
C ARG A 228 -7.24 16.35 -27.01
N ARG A 229 -7.38 15.58 -25.91
CA ARG A 229 -6.42 15.56 -24.78
C ARG A 229 -5.68 14.22 -24.65
N ARG A 230 -5.68 13.37 -25.68
CA ARG A 230 -4.99 12.08 -25.63
C ARG A 230 -3.48 12.30 -25.82
N ASN A 231 -2.77 12.30 -24.69
CA ASN A 231 -1.32 12.12 -24.51
C ASN A 231 -0.41 12.61 -25.65
N GLN A 232 0.02 13.87 -25.55
CA GLN A 232 1.39 14.26 -25.88
C GLN A 232 2.34 13.71 -24.81
#